data_AF-A0A942LLH5-F1
#
_entry.id   AF-A0A942LLH5-F1
#
_cell.length_a   1.000
_cell.length_b   1.000
_cell.length_c   1.000
_cell.angle_alpha   90.00
_cell.angle_beta   90.00
_cell.angle_gamma   90.00
#
_symmetry.space_group_name_H-M   'P 1'
#
loop_
_entity.id
_entity.type
_entity.pdbx_description
1 polymer ?
#
loop_
_entity_poly.entity_id
_entity_poly.type
_entity_poly.pdbx_seq_one_letter_code
_entity_poly.pdbx_strand_id
1 'polypeptide(L)' 'GGIFTLMNVARVGQVHIYYRARLLSTRFNPGVETIEARLFTEDEIPWDEIAFRTVKETLEHYFADRRAGRFGFHTLDIA' A
#
# COMPACT_ATOMS: atom_id res chain seq x y z
N GLY A 1 6.95 3.08 -10.88
CA GLY A 1 7.71 1.84 -10.58
C GLY A 1 6.91 0.67 -11.09
N GLY A 2 7.39 -0.56 -10.84
CA GLY A 2 6.67 -1.77 -11.24
C GLY A 2 5.51 -2.12 -10.32
N ILE A 3 4.75 -3.15 -10.72
CA ILE A 3 3.81 -3.84 -9.85
C ILE A 3 4.57 -4.34 -8.62
N PHE A 4 3.98 -4.15 -7.45
CA PHE A 4 4.60 -4.51 -6.17
C PHE A 4 3.87 -5.68 -5.50
N THR A 5 2.56 -5.56 -5.33
CA THR A 5 1.71 -6.65 -4.81
C THR A 5 0.55 -6.93 -5.73
N LEU A 6 0.21 -8.21 -5.87
CA LEU A 6 -1.02 -8.70 -6.49
C LEU A 6 -1.70 -9.62 -5.49
N MET A 7 -2.95 -9.31 -5.14
CA MET A 7 -3.70 -10.04 -4.12
C MET A 7 -5.05 -10.49 -4.65
N ASN A 8 -5.33 -11.79 -4.55
CA ASN A 8 -6.65 -12.33 -4.84
C ASN A 8 -7.54 -12.17 -3.60
N VAL A 9 -8.64 -11.44 -3.72
CA VAL A 9 -9.64 -11.28 -2.66
C VAL A 9 -10.87 -12.10 -3.03
N ALA A 10 -10.70 -13.42 -3.01
CA ALA A 10 -11.63 -14.38 -3.61
C ALA A 10 -13.06 -14.27 -3.04
N ARG A 11 -13.17 -13.99 -1.73
CA ARG A 11 -14.47 -13.84 -1.03
C ARG A 11 -15.39 -12.79 -1.68
N VAL A 12 -14.82 -11.76 -2.28
CA VAL A 12 -15.57 -10.67 -2.95
C VAL A 12 -15.33 -10.64 -4.47
N GLY A 13 -14.64 -11.64 -5.02
CA GLY A 13 -14.40 -11.75 -6.47
C GLY A 13 -13.53 -10.65 -7.06
N GLN A 14 -12.56 -10.13 -6.29
CA GLN A 14 -11.69 -9.02 -6.72
C GLN A 14 -10.22 -9.40 -6.75
N VAL A 15 -9.44 -8.71 -7.58
CA VAL A 15 -7.97 -8.74 -7.56
C VAL A 15 -7.47 -7.34 -7.28
N HIS A 16 -6.70 -7.16 -6.21
CA HIS A 16 -6.10 -5.89 -5.85
C HIS A 16 -4.65 -5.86 -6.31
N ILE A 17 -4.27 -4.83 -7.07
CA ILE A 17 -2.92 -4.66 -7.62
C ILE A 17 -2.38 -3.31 -7.16
N TYR A 18 -1.21 -3.31 -6.53
CA TYR A 18 -0.55 -2.09 -6.08
C TYR A 18 0.78 -1.88 -6.79
N TYR A 19 1.07 -0.62 -7.11
CA TYR A 19 2.32 -0.21 -7.77
C TYR A 19 3.15 0.66 -6.85
N ARG A 20 4.47 0.52 -6.94
CA ARG A 20 5.38 1.51 -6.37
C ARG A 20 5.44 2.73 -7.26
N ALA A 21 5.12 3.90 -6.72
CA ALA A 21 5.19 5.17 -7.42
C ALA A 21 6.30 6.07 -6.84
N ARG A 22 6.80 6.99 -7.66
CA ARG A 22 7.65 8.10 -7.20
C ARG A 22 6.77 9.34 -7.11
N LEU A 23 6.65 9.90 -5.93
CA LEU A 23 5.95 11.18 -5.74
C LEU A 23 6.76 12.30 -6.43
N LEU A 24 6.09 13.10 -7.25
CA LEU A 24 6.72 14.18 -8.04
C LEU A 24 6.63 15.55 -7.36
N SER A 25 5.69 15.73 -6.43
CA SER A 25 5.45 16.98 -5.70
C SER A 25 4.88 16.68 -4.32
N THR A 26 5.25 17.48 -3.33
CA THR A 26 4.73 17.42 -1.95
C THR A 26 3.52 18.33 -1.71
N ARG A 27 2.98 18.95 -2.77
CA ARG A 27 1.72 19.69 -2.70
C ARG A 27 0.55 18.72 -2.86
N PHE A 28 -0.20 18.51 -1.79
CA PHE A 28 -1.40 17.70 -1.79
C PHE A 28 -2.66 18.57 -1.94
N ASN A 29 -3.66 18.06 -2.66
CA ASN A 29 -4.97 18.69 -2.81
C ASN A 29 -6.05 17.59 -2.67
N PRO A 30 -6.41 17.22 -1.43
CA PRO A 30 -7.38 16.14 -1.19
C PRO A 30 -8.73 16.49 -1.81
N GLY A 31 -9.31 15.54 -2.56
CA GLY A 31 -10.60 15.69 -3.23
C GLY A 31 -11.78 15.33 -2.34
N VAL A 32 -12.99 15.26 -2.90
CA VAL A 32 -14.23 15.00 -2.14
C VAL A 32 -14.26 13.64 -1.41
N GLU A 33 -13.45 12.68 -1.86
CA GLU A 33 -13.33 11.35 -1.25
C GLU A 33 -12.23 11.29 -0.16
N THR A 34 -11.45 12.36 0.02
CA THR A 34 -10.28 12.39 0.91
C THR A 34 -10.43 13.52 1.92
N ILE A 35 -10.51 13.17 3.20
CA ILE A 35 -10.58 14.16 4.29
C ILE A 35 -9.22 14.82 4.49
N GLU A 36 -8.14 14.03 4.51
CA GLU A 36 -6.78 14.49 4.74
C GLU A 36 -5.78 13.64 3.93
N ALA A 37 -4.70 14.28 3.45
CA ALA A 37 -3.59 13.62 2.79
C ALA A 37 -2.26 14.18 3.31
N ARG A 38 -1.42 13.31 3.89
CA ARG A 38 -0.08 13.65 4.34
C ARG A 38 0.90 12.50 4.10
N LEU A 39 2.18 12.78 4.30
CA LEU A 39 3.24 11.76 4.30
C LEU A 39 3.39 11.15 5.70
N PHE A 40 3.84 9.90 5.73
CA PHE A 40 4.05 9.13 6.93
C PHE A 40 5.39 8.40 6.85
N THR A 41 6.15 8.39 7.95
CA THR A 41 7.18 7.37 8.19
C THR A 41 6.55 6.05 8.64
N GLU A 42 7.34 4.97 8.72
CA GLU A 42 6.82 3.64 9.10
C GLU A 42 6.13 3.64 10.47
N ASP A 43 6.72 4.36 11.43
CA ASP A 43 6.28 4.50 12.80
C ASP A 43 5.10 5.47 12.98
N GLU A 44 4.84 6.33 12.00
CA GLU A 44 3.71 7.26 12.01
C GLU A 44 2.44 6.64 11.39
N ILE A 45 2.56 5.52 10.67
CA ILE A 45 1.41 4.87 10.01
C ILE A 45 0.43 4.37 11.08
N PRO A 46 -0.87 4.72 11.00
CA PRO A 46 -1.88 4.25 11.92
C PRO A 46 -2.31 2.83 11.53
N TRP A 47 -1.46 1.82 11.81
CA TRP A 47 -1.60 0.44 11.35
C TRP A 47 -2.93 -0.24 11.70
N ASP A 48 -3.53 0.15 12.83
CA ASP A 48 -4.80 -0.40 13.30
C ASP A 48 -6.03 0.31 12.70
N GLU A 49 -5.84 1.48 12.10
CA GLU A 49 -6.90 2.28 11.46
C GLU A 49 -6.94 2.10 9.94
N ILE A 50 -6.00 1.34 9.35
CA ILE A 50 -6.00 1.04 7.92
C ILE A 50 -7.27 0.24 7.57
N ALA A 51 -8.16 0.87 6.80
CA ALA A 51 -9.47 0.32 6.49
C ALA A 51 -9.44 -1.01 5.71
N PHE A 52 -8.48 -1.17 4.79
CA PHE A 52 -8.40 -2.34 3.92
C PHE A 52 -7.19 -3.19 4.24
N ARG A 53 -7.42 -4.48 4.53
CA ARG A 53 -6.36 -5.46 4.78
C ARG A 53 -5.31 -5.50 3.66
N THR A 54 -5.72 -5.44 2.38
CA THR A 54 -4.77 -5.45 1.26
C THR A 54 -3.79 -4.27 1.27
N VAL A 55 -4.22 -3.10 1.77
CA VAL A 55 -3.33 -1.94 1.93
C VAL A 55 -2.31 -2.22 3.03
N LYS A 56 -2.76 -2.74 4.18
CA LYS A 56 -1.88 -3.12 5.30
C LYS A 56 -0.83 -4.13 4.88
N GLU A 57 -1.24 -5.24 4.26
CA GLU A 57 -0.34 -6.29 3.76
C GLU A 57 0.68 -5.70 2.77
N THR A 58 0.23 -4.85 1.83
CA THR A 58 1.13 -4.19 0.88
C THR A 58 2.17 -3.31 1.58
N LEU A 59 1.79 -2.55 2.60
CA LEU A 59 2.72 -1.70 3.34
C LEU A 59 3.70 -2.53 4.18
N GLU A 60 3.26 -3.59 4.83
CA GLU A 60 4.12 -4.51 5.59
C GLU A 60 5.20 -5.12 4.69
N HIS A 61 4.82 -5.61 3.50
CA HIS A 61 5.77 -6.08 2.48
C HIS A 61 6.72 -4.97 2.02
N TYR A 62 6.21 -3.75 1.82
CA TYR A 62 7.03 -2.62 1.39
C TYR A 62 8.14 -2.31 2.40
N PHE A 63 7.81 -2.25 3.70
CA PHE A 63 8.82 -1.96 4.72
C PHE A 63 9.77 -3.13 4.97
N ALA A 64 9.31 -4.38 4.88
CA ALA A 64 10.18 -5.55 4.92
C ALA A 64 11.23 -5.53 3.80
N ASP A 65 10.79 -5.28 2.55
CA ASP A 65 11.67 -5.17 1.39
C ASP A 65 12.63 -3.97 1.49
N ARG A 66 12.13 -2.84 2.01
CA ARG A 66 12.95 -1.65 2.26
C ARG A 66 14.07 -1.95 3.26
N ARG A 67 13.79 -2.67 4.35
CA ARG A 67 14.81 -3.12 5.32
C ARG A 67 15.80 -4.10 4.70
N ALA A 68 15.34 -4.97 3.81
CA ALA A 68 16.19 -5.89 3.08
C ALA A 68 17.02 -5.22 1.96
N GLY A 69 16.77 -3.94 1.65
CA GLY A 69 17.47 -3.19 0.60
C GLY A 69 17.10 -3.60 -0.84
N ARG A 70 16.10 -4.46 -1.01
CA ARG A 70 15.67 -4.99 -2.31
C ARG A 70 14.15 -5.13 -2.33
N PHE A 71 13.54 -4.58 -3.37
CA PHE A 71 12.11 -4.73 -3.62
C PHE A 71 11.83 -5.86 -4.61
N GLY A 72 10.92 -6.76 -4.24
CA GLY A 72 10.40 -7.83 -5.08
C GLY A 72 8.95 -7.60 -5.53
N PHE A 73 8.43 -8.51 -6.36
CA PHE A 73 7.00 -8.64 -6.64
C PHE A 73 6.43 -9.72 -5.74
N HIS A 74 5.31 -9.43 -5.08
CA HIS A 74 4.65 -10.33 -4.12
C HIS A 74 3.25 -10.70 -4.60
N THR A 75 2.89 -11.97 -4.45
CA THR A 75 1.56 -12.50 -4.78
C THR A 75 0.95 -13.15 -3.54
N LEU A 76 -0.29 -12.80 -3.19
CA LEU A 76 -0.96 -13.35 -2.00
C LEU A 76 -2.44 -13.64 -2.25
N ASP A 77 -3.02 -14.46 -1.39
CA ASP A 77 -4.46 -14.67 -1.30
C ASP A 77 -4.98 -14.07 0.02
N ILE A 78 -6.04 -13.27 -0.08
CA ILE A 78 -6.76 -12.71 1.06
C ILE A 78 -8.00 -13.56 1.31
N ALA A 79 -7.97 -14.30 2.42
CA ALA A 79 -9.10 -15.05 2.96
C ALA A 79 -10.09 -14.13 3.70
#